data_AF-A0AAV2YW41-F1
#
_entry.id   AF-A0AAV2YW41-F1
#
_cell.length_a   1.000
_cell.length_b   1.000
_cell.length_c   1.000
_cell.angle_alpha   90.00
_cell.angle_beta   90.00
_cell.angle_gamma   90.00
#
_symmetry.space_group_name_H-M   'P 1'
#
loop_
_entity.id
_entity.type
_entity.pdbx_description
1 polymer ?
#
loop_
_entity_poly.entity_id
_entity_poly.type
_entity_poly.pdbx_seq_one_letter_code
_entity_poly.pdbx_strand_id
1 'polypeptide(L)'
;MRSTTKNALGEDEYGRAILWSSAGQQVMMEWEKNYMEQCVDALCIQPHERVLEIGFGLAYSASRIQSYRPAVHAIIECDPMVLQKAHAFAATCPSVQIVEGLWQDVLHDLGIFDCVFFDDFPLPEIATQRSKDDNTQQRSRWHDFLDQALLHVAPGGRITGYLARDVGLERAGCVVTIKRVTVDVPSNCTYFPYGEALVPIIRVQDVHSASDSAVADQPLAWTLPAHSSTHRTNAVVRAMEAGAAATAKASLTSRLLTVRQRLDAEEEGPGADDDTVKEGVDGGEVDEPTVRSQQYCDQQSRAEYLKALRTRAAAKRAASRA
;
A
#
# COMPACT_ATOMS: atom_id res chain seq x y z
N MET A 1 -12.52 29.23 6.24
CA MET A 1 -11.38 29.10 5.32
C MET A 1 -10.32 28.27 6.00
N ARG A 2 -10.06 27.02 5.58
CA ARG A 2 -8.93 26.24 6.10
C ARG A 2 -7.67 26.80 5.46
N SER A 3 -6.70 27.22 6.27
CA SER A 3 -5.37 27.61 5.81
C SER A 3 -4.81 26.47 4.95
N THR A 4 -4.67 26.68 3.64
CA THR A 4 -4.07 25.73 2.71
C THR A 4 -2.55 25.84 2.81
N THR A 5 -2.00 25.31 3.89
CA THR A 5 -0.58 25.00 3.94
C THR A 5 -0.33 23.82 2.99
N LYS A 6 0.52 24.05 1.98
CA LYS A 6 0.87 23.09 0.92
C LYS A 6 2.35 22.79 1.00
N ASN A 7 2.76 21.65 0.50
CA ASN A 7 4.17 21.35 0.30
C ASN A 7 4.79 22.31 -0.73
N ALA A 8 6.09 22.51 -0.63
CA ALA A 8 6.86 23.38 -1.51
C ALA A 8 8.00 22.60 -2.18
N LEU A 9 8.10 22.73 -3.50
CA LEU A 9 9.27 22.27 -4.23
C LEU A 9 10.39 23.30 -4.10
N GLY A 10 11.62 22.84 -3.95
CA GLY A 10 12.79 23.68 -4.06
C GLY A 10 14.03 22.89 -4.46
N GLU A 11 15.16 23.55 -4.24
CA GLU A 11 16.49 22.95 -4.31
C GLU A 11 17.10 22.97 -2.92
N ASP A 12 17.90 21.95 -2.59
CA ASP A 12 18.70 21.92 -1.39
C ASP A 12 20.00 22.73 -1.55
N GLU A 13 20.85 22.75 -0.53
CA GLU A 13 22.12 23.49 -0.55
C GLU A 13 23.11 23.01 -1.63
N TYR A 14 22.89 21.84 -2.22
CA TYR A 14 23.68 21.28 -3.33
C TYR A 14 23.02 21.48 -4.69
N GLY A 15 21.92 22.23 -4.77
CA GLY A 15 21.15 22.43 -6.01
C GLY A 15 20.32 21.22 -6.43
N ARG A 16 20.05 20.28 -5.52
CA ARG A 16 19.31 19.04 -5.81
C ARG A 16 17.84 19.19 -5.43
N ALA A 17 16.95 18.52 -6.16
CA ALA A 17 15.52 18.62 -5.92
C ALA A 17 15.12 18.17 -4.51
N ILE A 18 14.26 18.95 -3.87
CA ILE A 18 13.71 18.65 -2.55
C ILE A 18 12.23 19.06 -2.46
N LEU A 19 11.46 18.25 -1.74
CA LEU A 19 10.09 18.53 -1.36
C LEU A 19 10.04 18.88 0.13
N TRP A 20 9.55 20.07 0.45
CA TRP A 20 9.38 20.55 1.81
C TRP A 20 7.91 20.45 2.22
N SER A 21 7.68 20.04 3.47
CA SER A 21 6.36 20.17 4.07
C SER A 21 6.04 21.63 4.34
N SER A 22 4.76 21.90 4.52
CA SER A 22 4.27 23.18 5.03
C SER A 22 4.91 23.63 6.36
N ALA A 23 5.41 22.69 7.16
CA ALA A 23 6.09 22.92 8.42
C ALA A 23 7.62 23.01 8.28
N GLY A 24 8.15 23.00 7.04
CA GLY A 24 9.58 23.06 6.78
C GLY A 24 10.33 21.74 6.99
N GLN A 25 9.62 20.61 7.08
CA GLN A 25 10.25 19.29 7.15
C GLN A 25 10.62 18.80 5.75
N GLN A 26 11.71 18.05 5.63
CA GLN A 26 12.08 17.40 4.38
C GLN A 26 11.15 16.20 4.17
N VAL A 27 10.31 16.28 3.13
CA VAL A 27 9.34 15.23 2.77
C VAL A 27 9.99 14.20 1.87
N MET A 28 10.75 14.66 0.87
CA MET A 28 11.45 13.81 -0.10
C MET A 28 12.65 14.55 -0.68
N MET A 29 13.76 13.86 -0.92
CA MET A 29 14.99 14.42 -1.52
C MET A 29 15.50 13.59 -2.71
N GLU A 30 16.27 14.22 -3.59
CA GLU A 30 16.81 13.57 -4.79
C GLU A 30 17.71 12.35 -4.52
N TRP A 31 18.44 12.33 -3.39
CA TRP A 31 19.31 11.19 -3.04
C TRP A 31 18.53 9.87 -2.97
N GLU A 32 17.24 9.93 -2.65
CA GLU A 32 16.36 8.75 -2.54
C GLU A 32 16.07 8.11 -3.88
N LYS A 33 16.30 8.79 -5.01
CA LYS A 33 15.88 8.33 -6.33
C LYS A 33 16.36 6.91 -6.64
N ASN A 34 17.65 6.61 -6.45
CA ASN A 34 18.20 5.28 -6.70
C ASN A 34 17.62 4.22 -5.75
N TYR A 35 17.29 4.61 -4.51
CA TYR A 35 16.64 3.71 -3.56
C TYR A 35 15.18 3.43 -3.96
N MET A 36 14.41 4.45 -4.34
CA MET A 36 13.05 4.30 -4.85
C MET A 36 13.00 3.40 -6.10
N GLU A 37 13.94 3.58 -7.02
CA GLU A 37 14.03 2.74 -8.22
C GLU A 37 14.28 1.27 -7.87
N GLN A 38 15.17 0.99 -6.90
CA GLN A 38 15.40 -0.37 -6.41
C GLN A 38 14.17 -0.99 -5.73
N CYS A 39 13.41 -0.21 -4.96
CA CYS A 39 12.14 -0.68 -4.40
C CYS A 39 11.15 -1.07 -5.49
N VAL A 40 10.99 -0.22 -6.52
CA VAL A 40 10.10 -0.51 -7.66
C VAL A 40 10.57 -1.74 -8.44
N ASP A 41 11.87 -1.88 -8.68
CA ASP A 41 12.43 -3.02 -9.41
C ASP A 41 12.13 -4.37 -8.72
N ALA A 42 12.12 -4.38 -7.39
CA ALA A 42 11.78 -5.56 -6.61
C ALA A 42 10.31 -6.01 -6.78
N LEU A 43 9.41 -5.15 -7.28
CA LEU A 43 8.06 -5.55 -7.67
C LEU A 43 8.00 -6.39 -8.94
N CYS A 44 9.04 -6.38 -9.79
CA CYS A 44 9.07 -7.13 -11.05
C CYS A 44 7.80 -6.90 -11.92
N ILE A 45 7.39 -5.64 -12.04
CA ILE A 45 6.13 -5.23 -12.70
C ILE A 45 6.09 -5.72 -14.14
N GLN A 46 4.96 -6.31 -14.54
CA GLN A 46 4.69 -6.74 -15.91
C GLN A 46 3.76 -5.75 -16.63
N PRO A 47 3.86 -5.61 -17.97
CA PRO A 47 3.06 -4.61 -18.70
C PRO A 47 1.54 -4.77 -18.61
N HIS A 48 1.04 -5.97 -18.29
CA HIS A 48 -0.40 -6.24 -18.16
C HIS A 48 -0.93 -5.97 -16.74
N GLU A 49 -0.04 -5.71 -15.78
CA GLU A 49 -0.40 -5.58 -14.37
C GLU A 49 -0.93 -4.19 -14.04
N ARG A 50 -1.73 -4.13 -12.99
CA ARG A 50 -2.29 -2.92 -12.40
C ARG A 50 -1.45 -2.56 -11.17
N VAL A 51 -0.93 -1.34 -11.14
CA VAL A 51 -0.06 -0.85 -10.07
C VAL A 51 -0.79 0.25 -9.30
N LEU A 52 -0.77 0.17 -7.98
CA LEU A 52 -1.19 1.24 -7.07
C LEU A 52 0.05 1.87 -6.43
N GLU A 53 0.16 3.20 -6.48
CA GLU A 53 1.18 3.99 -5.80
C GLU A 53 0.52 4.92 -4.79
N ILE A 54 1.05 4.97 -3.57
CA ILE A 54 0.64 5.90 -2.52
C ILE A 54 1.73 6.93 -2.33
N GLY A 55 1.41 8.21 -2.61
CA GLY A 55 2.36 9.32 -2.59
C GLY A 55 3.07 9.48 -3.93
N PHE A 56 2.92 10.64 -4.57
CA PHE A 56 3.60 10.94 -5.84
C PHE A 56 4.96 11.59 -5.64
N GLY A 57 5.07 12.46 -4.63
CA GLY A 57 6.33 13.13 -4.25
C GLY A 57 7.02 13.85 -5.42
N LEU A 58 8.26 13.44 -5.70
CA LEU A 58 9.10 13.93 -6.80
C LEU A 58 9.05 13.05 -8.06
N ALA A 59 8.12 12.08 -8.12
CA ALA A 59 7.90 11.18 -9.25
C ALA A 59 9.02 10.16 -9.53
N TYR A 60 9.90 9.85 -8.57
CA TYR A 60 10.98 8.88 -8.78
C TYR A 60 10.44 7.45 -8.94
N SER A 61 9.65 6.99 -7.98
CA SER A 61 8.92 5.71 -8.06
C SER A 61 7.95 5.71 -9.24
N ALA A 62 7.15 6.77 -9.40
CA ALA A 62 6.18 6.88 -10.49
C ALA A 62 6.81 6.74 -11.89
N SER A 63 7.92 7.43 -12.12
CA SER A 63 8.66 7.35 -13.40
C SER A 63 9.24 5.95 -13.62
N ARG A 64 9.76 5.32 -12.56
CA ARG A 64 10.29 3.96 -12.65
C ARG A 64 9.18 2.94 -12.93
N ILE A 65 8.03 3.06 -12.27
CA ILE A 65 6.86 2.21 -12.52
C ILE A 65 6.42 2.35 -13.99
N GLN A 66 6.34 3.58 -14.52
CA GLN A 66 5.96 3.81 -15.91
C GLN A 66 6.97 3.23 -16.92
N SER A 67 8.25 3.07 -16.56
CA SER A 67 9.23 2.41 -17.42
C SER A 67 8.88 0.93 -17.71
N TYR A 68 8.13 0.28 -16.81
CA TYR A 68 7.60 -1.09 -17.00
C TYR A 68 6.30 -1.15 -17.80
N ARG A 69 5.71 0.01 -18.15
CA ARG A 69 4.49 0.15 -18.96
C ARG A 69 3.30 -0.67 -18.42
N PRO A 70 2.91 -0.51 -17.15
CA PRO A 70 1.77 -1.22 -16.59
C PRO A 70 0.48 -0.85 -17.32
N ALA A 71 -0.51 -1.76 -17.28
CA ALA A 71 -1.81 -1.55 -17.89
C ALA A 71 -2.57 -0.40 -17.23
N VAL A 72 -2.42 -0.28 -15.91
CA VAL A 72 -2.94 0.84 -15.10
C VAL A 72 -1.91 1.21 -14.06
N HIS A 73 -1.71 2.51 -13.84
CA HIS A 73 -0.92 3.05 -12.75
C HIS A 73 -1.76 4.07 -11.97
N ALA A 74 -2.42 3.60 -10.91
CA ALA A 74 -3.21 4.47 -10.05
C ALA A 74 -2.31 5.11 -8.98
N ILE A 75 -2.35 6.44 -8.85
CA ILE A 75 -1.55 7.19 -7.89
C ILE A 75 -2.49 7.94 -6.96
N ILE A 76 -2.43 7.62 -5.66
CA ILE A 76 -3.14 8.39 -4.63
C ILE A 76 -2.23 9.52 -4.14
N GLU A 77 -2.70 10.77 -4.23
CA GLU A 77 -1.99 11.95 -3.73
C GLU A 77 -2.98 12.96 -3.13
N CYS A 78 -2.56 13.66 -2.08
CA CYS A 78 -3.40 14.55 -1.29
C CYS A 78 -2.89 15.99 -1.22
N ASP A 79 -1.60 16.24 -1.44
CA ASP A 79 -1.04 17.59 -1.39
C ASP A 79 -1.37 18.38 -2.67
N PRO A 80 -1.98 19.58 -2.56
CA PRO A 80 -2.38 20.35 -3.74
C PRO A 80 -1.24 20.75 -4.70
N MET A 81 -0.02 20.95 -4.19
CA MET A 81 1.13 21.30 -5.04
C MET A 81 1.63 20.06 -5.78
N VAL A 82 1.76 18.94 -5.08
CA VAL A 82 2.17 17.67 -5.67
C VAL A 82 1.13 17.16 -6.68
N LEU A 83 -0.17 17.34 -6.40
CA LEU A 83 -1.26 17.02 -7.33
C LEU A 83 -1.13 17.71 -8.69
N GLN A 84 -0.73 19.00 -8.72
CA GLN A 84 -0.53 19.71 -9.99
C GLN A 84 0.54 19.03 -10.86
N LYS A 85 1.61 18.54 -10.23
CA LYS A 85 2.65 17.77 -10.92
C LYS A 85 2.18 16.39 -11.33
N ALA A 86 1.45 15.70 -10.47
CA ALA A 86 0.91 14.37 -10.76
C ALA A 86 -0.01 14.41 -11.98
N HIS A 87 -0.87 15.44 -12.09
CA HIS A 87 -1.72 15.66 -13.27
C HIS A 87 -0.91 15.98 -14.53
N ALA A 88 0.14 16.81 -14.43
CA ALA A 88 1.02 17.09 -15.56
C ALA A 88 1.76 15.82 -16.03
N PHE A 89 2.18 14.97 -15.11
CA PHE A 89 2.78 13.67 -15.40
C PHE A 89 1.78 12.74 -16.11
N ALA A 90 0.56 12.61 -15.56
CA ALA A 90 -0.51 11.79 -16.13
C ALA A 90 -0.92 12.23 -17.54
N ALA A 91 -0.87 13.54 -17.85
CA ALA A 91 -1.14 14.05 -19.19
C ALA A 91 -0.17 13.51 -20.26
N THR A 92 1.02 13.06 -19.86
CA THR A 92 2.03 12.46 -20.76
C THR A 92 2.08 10.92 -20.68
N CYS A 93 1.40 10.32 -19.71
CA CYS A 93 1.44 8.88 -19.42
C CYS A 93 0.01 8.30 -19.40
N PRO A 94 -0.52 7.79 -20.53
CA PRO A 94 -1.94 7.42 -20.64
C PRO A 94 -2.44 6.33 -19.68
N SER A 95 -1.57 5.48 -19.14
CA SER A 95 -1.96 4.47 -18.15
C SER A 95 -2.09 5.02 -16.73
N VAL A 96 -1.66 6.26 -16.48
CA VAL A 96 -1.69 6.89 -15.15
C VAL A 96 -3.07 7.43 -14.83
N GLN A 97 -3.54 7.14 -13.61
CA GLN A 97 -4.81 7.61 -13.06
C GLN A 97 -4.56 8.27 -11.71
N ILE A 98 -4.85 9.56 -11.60
CA ILE A 98 -4.68 10.30 -10.34
C ILE A 98 -5.95 10.17 -9.50
N VAL A 99 -5.79 9.77 -8.24
CA VAL A 99 -6.84 9.67 -7.24
C VAL A 99 -6.55 10.70 -6.16
N GLU A 100 -7.30 11.80 -6.16
CA GLU A 100 -7.09 12.91 -5.23
C GLU A 100 -7.66 12.60 -3.84
N GLY A 101 -6.80 12.62 -2.82
CA GLY A 101 -7.23 12.51 -1.43
C GLY A 101 -6.24 11.72 -0.57
N LEU A 102 -6.54 11.68 0.72
CA LEU A 102 -5.81 10.84 1.67
C LEU A 102 -6.11 9.38 1.37
N TRP A 103 -5.07 8.53 1.32
CA TRP A 103 -5.25 7.10 1.04
C TRP A 103 -6.21 6.43 2.02
N GLN A 104 -6.23 6.86 3.29
CA GLN A 104 -7.16 6.39 4.31
C GLN A 104 -8.63 6.66 3.99
N ASP A 105 -8.91 7.62 3.10
CA ASP A 105 -10.25 8.04 2.72
C ASP A 105 -10.67 7.58 1.33
N VAL A 106 -9.74 7.20 0.45
CA VAL A 106 -10.05 6.90 -0.96
C VAL A 106 -9.72 5.47 -1.37
N LEU A 107 -8.84 4.78 -0.62
CA LEU A 107 -8.38 3.44 -0.98
C LEU A 107 -9.53 2.44 -1.10
N HIS A 108 -10.53 2.51 -0.22
CA HIS A 108 -11.69 1.60 -0.23
C HIS A 108 -12.57 1.73 -1.48
N ASP A 109 -12.45 2.82 -2.25
CA ASP A 109 -13.21 3.05 -3.48
C ASP A 109 -12.49 2.50 -4.72
N LEU A 110 -11.26 1.98 -4.55
CA LEU A 110 -10.44 1.43 -5.62
C LEU A 110 -10.61 -0.09 -5.80
N GLY A 111 -10.16 -0.58 -6.94
CA GLY A 111 -10.20 -1.99 -7.32
C GLY A 111 -9.07 -2.83 -6.73
N ILE A 112 -8.78 -3.94 -7.40
CA ILE A 112 -7.67 -4.85 -7.09
C ILE A 112 -6.45 -4.49 -7.95
N PHE A 113 -5.26 -4.65 -7.37
CA PHE A 113 -3.96 -4.37 -7.98
C PHE A 113 -3.02 -5.57 -7.83
N ASP A 114 -2.13 -5.75 -8.79
CA ASP A 114 -1.13 -6.81 -8.79
C ASP A 114 0.14 -6.37 -8.05
N CYS A 115 0.46 -5.07 -8.13
CA CYS A 115 1.57 -4.45 -7.42
C CYS A 115 1.10 -3.22 -6.65
N VAL A 116 1.66 -3.00 -5.46
CA VAL A 116 1.43 -1.81 -4.65
C VAL A 116 2.75 -1.23 -4.16
N PHE A 117 2.92 0.08 -4.31
CA PHE A 117 4.06 0.86 -3.84
C PHE A 117 3.59 1.87 -2.77
N PHE A 118 4.23 1.86 -1.60
CA PHE A 118 3.87 2.72 -0.48
C PHE A 118 5.02 3.65 -0.09
N ASP A 119 4.84 4.96 -0.31
CA ASP A 119 5.79 5.99 0.12
C ASP A 119 5.01 7.23 0.57
N ASP A 120 4.52 7.18 1.81
CA ASP A 120 3.72 8.26 2.36
C ASP A 120 4.47 9.15 3.33
N PHE A 121 3.92 10.35 3.54
CA PHE A 121 4.42 11.28 4.53
C PHE A 121 3.29 11.70 5.48
N PRO A 122 3.48 11.66 6.82
CA PRO A 122 2.49 12.15 7.76
C PRO A 122 2.39 13.68 7.67
N LEU A 123 1.38 14.18 6.96
CA LEU A 123 1.14 15.62 6.88
C LEU A 123 0.93 16.22 8.30
N PRO A 124 1.70 17.26 8.69
CA PRO A 124 1.64 17.86 10.02
C PRO A 124 0.23 18.30 10.47
N GLU A 125 -0.57 18.78 9.52
CA GLU A 125 -1.95 19.23 9.73
C GLU A 125 -2.88 18.10 10.18
N ILE A 126 -2.54 16.86 9.86
CA ILE A 126 -3.30 15.66 10.19
C ILE A 126 -2.69 14.97 11.41
N ALA A 127 -1.37 15.02 11.57
CA ALA A 127 -0.67 14.47 12.72
C ALA A 127 -1.12 15.11 14.04
N THR A 128 -1.42 16.41 14.03
CA THR A 128 -1.91 17.16 15.20
C THR A 128 -3.33 16.80 15.65
N GLN A 129 -4.08 16.05 14.83
CA GLN A 129 -5.43 15.57 15.16
C GLN A 129 -5.46 14.19 15.82
N ARG A 130 -4.33 13.47 15.90
CA ARG A 130 -4.20 12.27 16.73
C ARG A 130 -4.07 12.75 18.19
N SER A 131 -4.97 12.31 19.06
CA SER A 131 -5.06 12.75 20.46
C SER A 131 -3.72 12.52 21.18
N LYS A 132 -3.29 13.51 21.97
CA LYS A 132 -2.15 13.38 22.90
C LYS A 132 -2.36 12.32 23.99
N ASP A 133 -3.58 11.79 24.10
CA ASP A 133 -4.00 10.84 25.13
C ASP A 133 -3.76 9.37 24.75
N ASP A 134 -3.22 9.10 23.56
CA ASP A 134 -2.90 7.75 23.12
C ASP A 134 -1.47 7.40 23.57
N ASN A 135 -1.36 6.83 24.78
CA ASN A 135 -0.12 6.29 25.35
C ASN A 135 0.39 5.04 24.58
N THR A 136 -0.20 4.73 23.42
CA THR A 136 0.33 3.73 22.50
C THR A 136 1.55 4.30 21.79
N GLN A 137 2.68 3.64 22.00
CA GLN A 137 3.92 3.85 21.25
C GLN A 137 3.59 4.04 19.76
N GLN A 138 4.07 5.11 19.13
CA GLN A 138 3.53 5.60 17.86
C GLN A 138 3.55 4.51 16.77
N ARG A 139 2.38 3.91 16.51
CA ARG A 139 2.17 2.84 15.53
C ARG A 139 2.67 3.27 14.15
N SER A 140 3.52 2.45 13.54
CA SER A 140 4.05 2.72 12.19
C SER A 140 2.93 2.81 11.16
N ARG A 141 3.03 3.76 10.24
CA ARG A 141 2.06 3.96 9.14
C ARG A 141 1.97 2.76 8.21
N TRP A 142 3.04 1.97 8.11
CA TRP A 142 3.02 0.67 7.45
C TRP A 142 1.95 -0.27 7.99
N HIS A 143 1.69 -0.27 9.31
CA HIS A 143 0.63 -1.11 9.88
C HIS A 143 -0.77 -0.61 9.48
N ASP A 144 -1.02 0.70 9.59
CA ASP A 144 -2.27 1.35 9.18
C ASP A 144 -2.55 1.10 7.69
N PHE A 145 -1.49 1.16 6.88
CA PHE A 145 -1.54 0.96 5.45
C PHE A 145 -1.86 -0.50 5.09
N LEU A 146 -1.08 -1.46 5.61
CA LEU A 146 -1.27 -2.89 5.29
C LEU A 146 -2.65 -3.41 5.70
N ASP A 147 -3.19 -2.89 6.80
CA ASP A 147 -4.54 -3.23 7.27
C ASP A 147 -5.64 -2.89 6.25
N GLN A 148 -5.42 -1.90 5.38
CA GLN A 148 -6.35 -1.50 4.33
C GLN A 148 -5.93 -2.04 2.96
N ALA A 149 -4.65 -1.91 2.61
CA ALA A 149 -4.11 -2.22 1.30
C ALA A 149 -4.26 -3.69 0.92
N LEU A 150 -4.12 -4.63 1.86
CA LEU A 150 -4.21 -6.06 1.56
C LEU A 150 -5.57 -6.49 0.97
N LEU A 151 -6.64 -5.74 1.24
CA LEU A 151 -7.96 -5.98 0.64
C LEU A 151 -8.01 -5.64 -0.86
N HIS A 152 -7.01 -4.88 -1.33
CA HIS A 152 -6.89 -4.37 -2.70
C HIS A 152 -5.75 -5.05 -3.47
N VAL A 153 -5.15 -6.12 -2.94
CA VAL A 153 -4.06 -6.84 -3.61
C VAL A 153 -4.56 -8.19 -4.14
N ALA A 154 -4.21 -8.49 -5.40
CA ALA A 154 -4.51 -9.76 -6.03
C ALA A 154 -3.77 -10.92 -5.34
N PRO A 155 -4.29 -12.16 -5.38
CA PRO A 155 -3.48 -13.33 -5.05
C PRO A 155 -2.20 -13.35 -5.89
N GLY A 156 -1.05 -13.65 -5.28
CA GLY A 156 0.25 -13.55 -5.92
C GLY A 156 0.81 -12.12 -6.06
N GLY A 157 0.01 -11.12 -5.69
CA GLY A 157 0.37 -9.71 -5.74
C GLY A 157 1.45 -9.33 -4.73
N ARG A 158 2.08 -8.18 -4.97
CA ARG A 158 3.33 -7.77 -4.31
C ARG A 158 3.22 -6.34 -3.80
N ILE A 159 3.68 -6.12 -2.58
CA ILE A 159 3.73 -4.79 -1.95
C ILE A 159 5.19 -4.47 -1.60
N THR A 160 5.63 -3.28 -1.95
CA THR A 160 6.94 -2.69 -1.57
C THR A 160 6.73 -1.24 -1.17
N GLY A 161 7.80 -0.57 -0.74
CA GLY A 161 7.76 0.87 -0.50
C GLY A 161 8.98 1.40 0.21
N TYR A 162 8.92 2.67 0.59
CA TYR A 162 9.92 3.31 1.44
C TYR A 162 9.93 2.69 2.84
N LEU A 163 11.09 2.20 3.27
CA LEU A 163 11.29 1.61 4.59
C LEU A 163 12.68 1.94 5.13
N ALA A 164 12.75 2.99 5.96
CA ALA A 164 14.00 3.44 6.57
C ALA A 164 14.51 2.55 7.70
N ARG A 165 13.62 1.80 8.38
CA ARG A 165 13.96 0.95 9.52
C ARG A 165 13.09 -0.28 9.52
N ASP A 166 13.52 -1.31 10.23
CA ASP A 166 12.74 -2.53 10.37
C ASP A 166 11.41 -2.25 11.09
N VAL A 167 10.34 -2.82 10.57
CA VAL A 167 8.96 -2.73 11.06
C VAL A 167 8.33 -4.10 10.86
N GLY A 168 7.51 -4.58 11.80
CA GLY A 168 6.81 -5.86 11.66
C GLY A 168 5.79 -5.89 10.50
N LEU A 169 6.23 -6.30 9.32
CA LEU A 169 5.42 -6.35 8.10
C LEU A 169 4.67 -7.68 7.92
N GLU A 170 4.88 -8.66 8.80
CA GLU A 170 4.30 -10.01 8.69
C GLU A 170 2.78 -9.98 8.82
N ARG A 171 2.09 -10.69 7.92
CA ARG A 171 0.62 -10.77 7.90
C ARG A 171 0.21 -12.20 7.52
N ALA A 172 -0.92 -12.64 8.05
CA ALA A 172 -1.51 -13.92 7.66
C ALA A 172 -1.73 -13.95 6.13
N GLY A 173 -1.36 -15.07 5.50
CA GLY A 173 -1.42 -15.22 4.04
C GLY A 173 -0.42 -14.37 3.26
N CYS A 174 0.62 -13.83 3.91
CA CYS A 174 1.70 -13.09 3.25
C CYS A 174 3.06 -13.71 3.56
N VAL A 175 3.98 -13.65 2.58
CA VAL A 175 5.41 -13.94 2.76
C VAL A 175 6.17 -12.63 2.66
N VAL A 176 7.01 -12.33 3.64
CA VAL A 176 7.81 -11.10 3.68
C VAL A 176 9.28 -11.43 3.46
N THR A 177 9.92 -10.70 2.56
CA THR A 177 11.39 -10.70 2.39
C THR A 177 11.89 -9.27 2.44
N ILE A 178 13.02 -9.03 3.10
CA ILE A 178 13.63 -7.70 3.19
C ILE A 178 15.07 -7.79 2.69
N LYS A 179 15.42 -6.95 1.72
CA LYS A 179 16.80 -6.77 1.24
C LYS A 179 17.36 -5.46 1.78
N ARG A 180 18.60 -5.47 2.26
CA ARG A 180 19.35 -4.26 2.62
C ARG A 180 20.06 -3.69 1.40
N VAL A 181 20.02 -2.38 1.24
CA VAL A 181 20.71 -1.67 0.15
C VAL A 181 21.45 -0.46 0.70
N THR A 182 22.71 -0.29 0.30
CA THR A 182 23.49 0.89 0.67
C THR A 182 22.90 2.14 0.01
N VAL A 183 22.86 3.24 0.74
CA VAL A 183 22.36 4.53 0.26
C VAL A 183 23.35 5.65 0.55
N ASP A 184 23.48 6.58 -0.40
CA ASP A 184 24.36 7.73 -0.31
C ASP A 184 23.57 8.95 0.21
N VAL A 185 23.36 8.97 1.53
CA VAL A 185 22.59 10.03 2.19
C VAL A 185 23.47 11.27 2.36
N PRO A 186 23.06 12.44 1.85
CA PRO A 186 23.85 13.67 2.00
C PRO A 186 23.77 14.22 3.42
N SER A 187 24.80 14.98 3.83
CA SER A 187 24.91 15.52 5.19
C SER A 187 23.81 16.50 5.60
N ASN A 188 23.06 17.05 4.64
CA ASN A 188 21.92 17.91 4.87
C ASN A 188 20.58 17.16 5.02
N CYS A 189 20.58 15.82 4.91
CA CYS A 189 19.39 15.02 5.20
C CYS A 189 19.19 14.93 6.72
N THR A 190 17.99 15.28 7.18
CA THR A 190 17.67 15.39 8.62
C THR A 190 16.81 14.25 9.15
N TYR A 191 16.33 13.36 8.28
CA TYR A 191 15.37 12.30 8.64
C TYR A 191 15.89 10.88 8.43
N PHE A 192 17.00 10.69 7.70
CA PHE A 192 17.57 9.38 7.42
C PHE A 192 19.00 9.28 7.96
N PRO A 193 19.22 8.71 9.16
CA PRO A 193 20.54 8.64 9.76
C PRO A 193 21.36 7.40 9.38
N TYR A 194 20.82 6.49 8.56
CA TYR A 194 21.42 5.17 8.32
C TYR A 194 22.25 5.14 7.02
N GLY A 195 23.24 4.24 6.95
CA GLY A 195 23.99 3.98 5.71
C GLY A 195 23.32 2.96 4.78
N GLU A 196 22.27 2.28 5.25
CA GLU A 196 21.50 1.31 4.48
C GLU A 196 20.00 1.57 4.62
N ALA A 197 19.27 1.35 3.55
CA ALA A 197 17.81 1.32 3.52
C ALA A 197 17.31 -0.12 3.31
N LEU A 198 16.02 -0.33 3.58
CA LEU A 198 15.39 -1.64 3.44
C LEU A 198 14.46 -1.66 2.22
N VAL A 199 14.54 -2.72 1.43
CA VAL A 199 13.63 -3.01 0.32
C VAL A 199 12.74 -4.17 0.74
N PRO A 200 11.56 -3.92 1.32
CA PRO A 200 10.62 -4.96 1.70
C PRO A 200 9.84 -5.46 0.47
N ILE A 201 9.59 -6.76 0.41
CA ILE A 201 8.61 -7.35 -0.51
C ILE A 201 7.68 -8.22 0.30
N ILE A 202 6.41 -7.82 0.32
CA ILE A 202 5.31 -8.56 0.93
C ILE A 202 4.53 -9.19 -0.23
N ARG A 203 4.57 -10.52 -0.32
CA ARG A 203 3.84 -11.28 -1.33
C ARG A 203 2.57 -11.87 -0.73
N VAL A 204 1.42 -11.54 -1.31
CA VAL A 204 0.13 -12.14 -0.94
C VAL A 204 0.07 -13.54 -1.54
N GLN A 205 -0.16 -14.55 -0.72
CA GLN A 205 -0.21 -15.94 -1.16
C GLN A 205 -1.49 -16.23 -1.94
N ASP A 206 -1.39 -17.09 -2.95
CA ASP A 206 -2.55 -17.64 -3.61
C ASP A 206 -3.11 -18.81 -2.81
N VAL A 207 -4.25 -18.60 -2.18
CA VAL A 207 -4.94 -19.61 -1.36
C VAL A 207 -5.38 -20.82 -2.20
N HIS A 208 -5.38 -20.72 -3.54
CA HIS A 208 -5.69 -21.84 -4.43
C HIS A 208 -4.47 -22.71 -4.82
N SER A 209 -3.26 -22.27 -4.50
CA SER A 209 -2.04 -23.06 -4.80
C SER A 209 -1.71 -24.13 -3.75
N ALA A 210 -2.39 -24.11 -2.60
CA ALA A 210 -2.17 -25.06 -1.50
C ALA A 210 -3.10 -26.29 -1.52
N SER A 211 -4.06 -26.37 -2.45
CA SER A 211 -5.04 -27.48 -2.51
C SER A 211 -5.04 -28.32 -3.79
N ASP A 212 -4.18 -28.04 -4.77
CA ASP A 212 -4.20 -28.74 -6.08
C ASP A 212 -2.97 -29.65 -6.29
N SER A 213 -2.63 -30.46 -5.29
CA SER A 213 -1.81 -31.66 -5.48
C SER A 213 -2.64 -32.93 -5.31
N ALA A 214 -3.78 -33.01 -6.00
CA ALA A 214 -4.43 -34.27 -6.41
C ALA A 214 -5.68 -33.96 -7.25
N VAL A 215 -5.57 -34.03 -8.57
CA VAL A 215 -6.42 -34.80 -9.49
C VAL A 215 -5.94 -34.51 -10.93
N ALA A 216 -5.59 -35.58 -11.63
CA ALA A 216 -5.09 -35.56 -12.99
C ALA A 216 -6.21 -35.30 -14.02
N ASP A 217 -5.87 -34.46 -15.01
CA ASP A 217 -6.04 -34.61 -16.46
C ASP A 217 -7.39 -35.13 -17.01
N GLN A 218 -8.16 -34.24 -17.66
CA GLN A 218 -8.84 -34.51 -18.96
C GLN A 218 -9.17 -33.18 -19.70
N PRO A 219 -8.94 -33.08 -21.03
CA PRO A 219 -9.26 -31.88 -21.80
C PRO A 219 -10.70 -31.92 -22.34
N LEU A 220 -11.52 -30.91 -21.99
CA LEU A 220 -12.82 -30.69 -22.61
C LEU A 220 -12.65 -29.87 -23.90
N ALA A 221 -12.80 -30.55 -25.03
CA ALA A 221 -12.92 -29.93 -26.34
C ALA A 221 -14.21 -29.09 -26.44
N TRP A 222 -14.10 -27.86 -26.94
CA TRP A 222 -15.25 -27.10 -27.42
C TRP A 222 -15.00 -26.73 -28.89
N THR A 223 -15.88 -27.21 -29.75
CA THR A 223 -15.94 -26.88 -31.18
C THR A 223 -16.75 -25.60 -31.36
N LEU A 224 -16.18 -24.61 -32.05
CA LEU A 224 -16.88 -23.43 -32.56
C LEU A 224 -17.63 -23.76 -33.86
N PRO A 225 -18.87 -23.29 -34.08
CA PRO A 225 -19.45 -23.21 -35.41
C PRO A 225 -19.03 -21.92 -36.12
N ALA A 226 -18.77 -22.03 -37.41
CA ALA A 226 -18.38 -20.94 -38.30
C ALA A 226 -19.58 -20.15 -38.86
N HIS A 227 -19.26 -18.91 -39.26
CA HIS A 227 -19.88 -18.04 -40.28
C HIS A 227 -20.82 -16.87 -39.87
N SER A 228 -20.27 -15.67 -40.15
CA SER A 228 -20.77 -14.66 -41.11
C SER A 228 -21.51 -13.40 -40.62
N SER A 229 -20.77 -12.30 -40.81
CA SER A 229 -21.16 -10.98 -41.35
C SER A 229 -21.99 -9.97 -40.51
N THR A 230 -21.26 -8.92 -40.14
CA THR A 230 -21.58 -7.47 -40.20
C THR A 230 -22.60 -6.82 -39.25
N HIS A 231 -22.08 -5.77 -38.60
CA HIS A 231 -22.72 -4.64 -37.92
C HIS A 231 -23.58 -4.92 -36.68
N ARG A 232 -22.91 -4.96 -35.51
CA ARG A 232 -23.45 -4.48 -34.22
C ARG A 232 -22.37 -4.42 -33.14
N THR A 233 -21.47 -3.44 -33.21
CA THR A 233 -20.43 -3.23 -32.17
C THR A 233 -20.64 -1.88 -31.50
N ASN A 234 -21.30 -1.92 -30.33
CA ASN A 234 -21.16 -0.96 -29.23
C ASN A 234 -22.00 -1.42 -28.01
N ALA A 235 -23.10 -2.13 -28.23
CA ALA A 235 -23.94 -2.66 -27.14
C ALA A 235 -23.36 -3.94 -26.49
N VAL A 236 -22.73 -4.82 -27.29
CA VAL A 236 -22.16 -6.09 -26.79
C VAL A 236 -20.91 -5.84 -25.95
N VAL A 237 -20.02 -4.92 -26.37
CA VAL A 237 -18.83 -4.55 -25.58
C VAL A 237 -19.22 -3.91 -24.25
N ARG A 238 -20.20 -2.98 -24.24
CA ARG A 238 -20.71 -2.39 -23.00
C ARG A 238 -21.40 -3.41 -22.09
N ALA A 239 -22.09 -4.40 -22.65
CA ALA A 239 -22.68 -5.49 -21.86
C ALA A 239 -21.63 -6.44 -21.29
N MET A 240 -20.52 -6.67 -22.02
CA MET A 240 -19.38 -7.46 -21.54
C MET A 240 -18.58 -6.73 -20.47
N GLU A 241 -18.36 -5.42 -20.61
CA GLU A 241 -17.71 -4.57 -19.59
C GLU A 241 -18.58 -4.41 -18.33
N ALA A 242 -19.89 -4.20 -18.49
CA ALA A 242 -20.82 -4.16 -17.37
C ALA A 242 -20.96 -5.53 -16.68
N GLY A 243 -20.94 -6.61 -17.46
CA GLY A 243 -20.91 -7.99 -16.97
C GLY A 243 -19.62 -8.30 -16.21
N ALA A 244 -18.46 -7.87 -16.71
CA ALA A 244 -17.17 -8.01 -16.05
C ALA A 244 -17.10 -7.19 -14.75
N ALA A 245 -17.60 -5.95 -14.76
CA ALA A 245 -17.66 -5.10 -13.56
C ALA A 245 -18.62 -5.66 -12.49
N ALA A 246 -19.78 -6.18 -12.90
CA ALA A 246 -20.73 -6.83 -11.99
C ALA A 246 -20.15 -8.14 -11.41
N THR A 247 -19.46 -8.93 -12.22
CA THR A 247 -18.81 -10.18 -11.81
C THR A 247 -17.63 -9.89 -10.88
N ALA A 248 -16.83 -8.85 -11.15
CA ALA A 248 -15.76 -8.40 -10.27
C ALA A 248 -16.31 -7.89 -8.92
N LYS A 249 -17.43 -7.16 -8.93
CA LYS A 249 -18.08 -6.67 -7.71
C LYS A 249 -18.72 -7.80 -6.88
N ALA A 250 -19.31 -8.80 -7.55
CA ALA A 250 -19.83 -10.01 -6.90
C ALA A 250 -18.69 -10.87 -6.32
N SER A 251 -17.57 -11.00 -7.04
CA SER A 251 -16.36 -11.68 -6.59
C SER A 251 -15.71 -10.97 -5.39
N LEU A 252 -15.64 -9.64 -5.40
CA LEU A 252 -15.18 -8.83 -4.27
C LEU A 252 -16.09 -9.00 -3.05
N THR A 253 -17.41 -9.01 -3.24
CA THR A 253 -18.39 -9.19 -2.16
C THR A 253 -18.29 -10.59 -1.54
N SER A 254 -18.15 -11.62 -2.38
CA SER A 254 -17.95 -13.01 -1.95
C SER A 254 -16.61 -13.19 -1.21
N ARG A 255 -15.53 -12.59 -1.72
CA ARG A 255 -14.21 -12.61 -1.07
C ARG A 255 -14.18 -11.85 0.25
N LEU A 256 -14.83 -10.69 0.32
CA LEU A 256 -15.02 -9.95 1.58
C LEU A 256 -15.82 -10.79 2.58
N LEU A 257 -16.80 -11.58 2.13
CA LEU A 257 -17.55 -12.50 2.98
C LEU A 257 -16.68 -13.65 3.49
N THR A 258 -15.83 -14.24 2.64
CA THR A 258 -14.90 -15.31 3.04
C THR A 258 -13.83 -14.81 4.01
N VAL A 259 -13.29 -13.60 3.80
CA VAL A 259 -12.35 -12.98 4.75
C VAL A 259 -13.06 -12.65 6.07
N ARG A 260 -14.31 -12.18 6.01
CA ARG A 260 -15.13 -11.91 7.20
C ARG A 260 -15.42 -13.16 8.01
N GLN A 261 -15.83 -14.25 7.36
CA GLN A 261 -16.04 -15.55 8.00
C GLN A 261 -14.77 -16.15 8.61
N ARG A 262 -13.58 -15.80 8.10
CA ARG A 262 -12.30 -16.24 8.66
C ARG A 262 -11.86 -15.38 9.84
N LEU A 263 -12.12 -14.08 9.83
CA LEU A 263 -11.87 -13.21 10.97
C LEU A 263 -12.81 -13.55 12.15
N ASP A 264 -14.06 -13.92 11.86
CA ASP A 264 -15.04 -14.32 12.89
C ASP A 264 -14.75 -15.73 13.46
N ALA A 265 -14.02 -16.60 12.74
CA ALA A 265 -13.66 -17.95 13.18
C ALA A 265 -12.39 -18.00 14.07
N GLU A 266 -11.62 -16.92 14.14
CA GLU A 266 -10.47 -16.80 15.04
C GLU A 266 -10.85 -16.28 16.45
N GLU A 267 -12.12 -15.88 16.68
CA GLU A 267 -12.61 -15.44 18.01
C GLU A 267 -12.97 -16.60 18.97
N GLU A 268 -12.99 -17.86 18.52
CA GLU A 268 -13.31 -19.02 19.37
C GLU A 268 -12.16 -20.05 19.45
N GLY A 269 -11.16 -19.78 20.30
CA GLY A 269 -10.10 -20.71 20.70
C GLY A 269 -9.64 -20.44 22.14
N PRO A 270 -9.29 -21.46 22.95
CA PRO A 270 -9.31 -21.35 24.40
C PRO A 270 -8.14 -20.53 24.94
N GLY A 271 -8.46 -19.55 25.79
CA GLY A 271 -7.48 -18.79 26.55
C GLY A 271 -6.66 -19.69 27.46
N ALA A 272 -5.34 -19.55 27.39
CA ALA A 272 -4.40 -20.12 28.33
C ALA A 272 -3.67 -18.98 29.04
N ASP A 273 -4.02 -18.79 30.31
CA ASP A 273 -3.25 -18.03 31.29
C ASP A 273 -1.86 -18.69 31.47
N ASP A 274 -0.79 -17.89 31.45
CA ASP A 274 0.38 -18.20 32.27
C ASP A 274 1.15 -16.91 32.62
N ASP A 275 0.94 -16.49 33.86
CA ASP A 275 1.71 -15.48 34.58
C ASP A 275 2.97 -16.16 35.14
N THR A 276 4.18 -15.74 34.74
CA THR A 276 5.33 -15.83 35.66
C THR A 276 6.45 -14.85 35.34
N VAL A 277 6.55 -13.84 36.21
CA VAL A 277 7.70 -12.95 36.36
C VAL A 277 8.87 -13.70 36.99
N LYS A 278 10.07 -13.62 36.40
CA LYS A 278 11.34 -13.84 37.11
C LYS A 278 12.41 -12.87 36.64
N GLU A 279 12.89 -12.07 37.59
CA GLU A 279 14.09 -11.24 37.51
C GLU A 279 15.37 -12.10 37.57
N GLY A 280 16.42 -11.66 36.88
CA GLY A 280 17.77 -12.23 36.93
C GLY A 280 18.75 -11.42 36.07
N VAL A 281 19.96 -11.21 36.59
CA VAL A 281 20.90 -10.09 36.33
C VAL A 281 22.13 -10.50 35.49
N ASP A 282 22.57 -9.55 34.63
CA ASP A 282 23.93 -9.24 34.11
C ASP A 282 24.67 -10.19 33.13
N GLY A 283 25.31 -9.56 32.11
CA GLY A 283 26.38 -10.18 31.31
C GLY A 283 26.35 -9.98 29.79
N GLY A 284 26.61 -8.76 29.30
CA GLY A 284 27.35 -8.43 28.06
C GLY A 284 27.07 -9.16 26.72
N GLU A 285 26.30 -8.51 25.84
CA GLU A 285 26.57 -8.25 24.41
C GLU A 285 25.37 -7.45 23.89
N VAL A 286 25.55 -6.18 23.48
CA VAL A 286 24.45 -5.37 22.95
C VAL A 286 24.29 -5.68 21.47
N ASP A 287 23.75 -6.86 21.17
CA ASP A 287 22.94 -7.04 19.97
C ASP A 287 21.72 -6.15 20.14
N GLU A 288 21.54 -5.14 19.27
CA GLU A 288 20.30 -4.38 19.25
C GLU A 288 19.13 -5.36 19.08
N PRO A 289 18.19 -5.44 20.02
CA PRO A 289 17.05 -6.33 19.87
C PRO A 289 16.28 -5.84 18.66
N THR A 290 16.04 -6.74 17.70
CA THR A 290 15.10 -6.52 16.61
C THR A 290 13.75 -6.19 17.25
N VAL A 291 13.44 -4.89 17.32
CA VAL A 291 12.18 -4.40 17.89
C VAL A 291 11.09 -4.75 16.88
N ARG A 292 10.66 -6.03 16.92
CA ARG A 292 9.33 -6.38 16.43
C ARG A 292 8.38 -5.47 17.17
N SER A 293 7.70 -4.60 16.43
CA SER A 293 6.63 -3.75 16.97
C SER A 293 5.67 -4.64 17.75
N GLN A 294 5.74 -4.60 19.09
CA GLN A 294 4.93 -5.42 20.01
C GLN A 294 3.42 -5.28 19.72
N GLN A 295 3.04 -4.18 19.06
CA GLN A 295 1.68 -3.79 18.77
C GLN A 295 0.98 -4.60 17.68
N TYR A 296 1.71 -5.35 16.85
CA TYR A 296 1.06 -6.23 15.86
C TYR A 296 0.88 -7.67 16.35
N CYS A 297 1.26 -7.94 17.61
CA CYS A 297 1.04 -9.24 18.23
C CYS A 297 -0.33 -9.36 18.91
N ASP A 298 -1.06 -8.25 19.10
CA ASP A 298 -2.41 -8.25 19.68
C ASP A 298 -3.49 -8.10 18.57
N GLN A 299 -4.15 -9.21 18.25
CA GLN A 299 -5.22 -9.27 17.24
C GLN A 299 -6.43 -8.38 17.61
N GLN A 300 -6.68 -8.17 18.91
CA GLN A 300 -7.83 -7.39 19.38
C GLN A 300 -7.68 -5.90 19.05
N SER A 301 -6.51 -5.32 19.36
CA SER A 301 -6.19 -3.92 19.01
C SER A 301 -6.34 -3.63 17.50
N ARG A 302 -6.01 -4.61 16.64
CA ARG A 302 -6.19 -4.51 15.19
C ARG A 302 -7.68 -4.49 14.80
N ALA A 303 -8.48 -5.39 15.37
CA ALA A 303 -9.91 -5.49 15.07
C ALA A 303 -10.65 -4.20 15.44
N GLU A 304 -10.34 -3.63 16.60
CA GLU A 304 -10.91 -2.36 17.08
C GLU A 304 -10.53 -1.18 16.17
N TYR A 305 -9.26 -1.11 15.75
CA TYR A 305 -8.78 -0.10 14.82
C TYR A 305 -9.52 -0.16 13.46
N LEU A 306 -9.63 -1.36 12.88
CA LEU A 306 -10.36 -1.57 11.62
C LEU A 306 -11.84 -1.16 11.73
N LYS A 307 -12.48 -1.40 12.88
CA LYS A 307 -13.86 -0.98 13.15
C LYS A 307 -13.98 0.55 13.23
N ALA A 308 -13.04 1.23 13.89
CA ALA A 308 -13.02 2.69 13.99
C ALA A 308 -12.84 3.35 12.60
N LEU A 309 -11.94 2.81 11.78
CA LEU A 309 -11.61 3.35 10.47
C LEU A 309 -12.81 3.26 9.49
N ARG A 310 -13.53 2.13 9.51
CA ARG A 310 -14.79 1.95 8.76
C ARG A 310 -15.86 2.95 9.18
N THR A 311 -16.01 3.17 10.49
CA THR A 311 -16.97 4.13 11.03
C THR A 311 -16.68 5.55 10.54
N ARG A 312 -15.41 5.95 10.54
CA ARG A 312 -14.97 7.27 10.05
C ARG A 312 -15.23 7.44 8.54
N ALA A 313 -14.90 6.42 7.74
CA ALA A 313 -15.16 6.43 6.30
C ALA A 313 -16.67 6.53 5.99
N ALA A 314 -17.51 5.79 6.74
CA ALA A 314 -18.97 5.86 6.62
C ALA A 314 -19.52 7.24 6.98
N ALA A 315 -19.05 7.85 8.06
CA ALA A 315 -19.44 9.19 8.47
C ALA A 315 -19.06 10.26 7.42
N LYS A 316 -17.87 10.15 6.83
CA LYS A 316 -17.41 11.08 5.78
C LYS A 316 -18.26 10.98 4.51
N ARG A 317 -18.65 9.77 4.10
CA ARG A 317 -19.59 9.53 2.97
C ARG A 317 -20.99 10.07 3.24
N ALA A 318 -21.46 10.00 4.48
CA ALA A 318 -22.75 10.60 4.86
C ALA A 318 -22.69 12.12 4.76
N ALA A 319 -21.59 12.73 5.21
CA ALA A 319 -21.37 14.18 5.16
C ALA A 319 -21.18 14.72 3.74
N SER A 320 -20.66 13.93 2.79
CA SER A 320 -20.51 14.36 1.39
C SER A 320 -21.78 14.24 0.55
N ARG A 321 -22.84 13.62 1.09
CA ARG A 321 -24.15 13.44 0.43
C ARG A 321 -25.24 14.38 0.97
N ALA A 322 -24.96 15.11 2.05
CA ALA A 322 -25.83 16.11 2.66
C ALA A 322 -25.45 17.52 2.17
#